data_AF-I4HMQ0-F1
#
_entry.id   AF-I4HMQ0-F1
#
_cell.length_a   1.000
_cell.length_b   1.000
_cell.length_c   1.000
_cell.angle_alpha   90.00
_cell.angle_beta   90.00
_cell.angle_gamma   90.00
#
_symmetry.space_group_name_H-M   'P 1'
#
loop_
_entity.id
_entity.type
_entity.pdbx_description
1 polymer ?
#
loop_
_entity_poly.entity_id
_entity_poly.type
_entity_poly.pdbx_seq_one_letter_code
_entity_poly.pdbx_strand_id
1 'polypeptide(L)'
;MITGELKSKIDKLWTTFWNNGISNPLSVIEQISYLLFIKRLDDLELAKERRAQRLGENLENPTFTPSQQHIRWSRFKNIDDAETMLQIVRDEAFPFIKDMGQFSKGSTYAKHMKDAVFLIASPALLGTVIEQIEKIPMEDRDTKGDLYEYMLSKLSTAGTNGQFRTPRHIIKMMVELLAPGPREVICDPACGTGGFLVAAAEYVRELKDSEGGRLLHERGNLEHFNNQMFHGFDFDATMLGTSRE
;
A
#
# COMPACT_ATOMS: atom_id res chain seq x y z
N MET A 1 11.11 5.38 10.04
CA MET A 1 10.88 5.22 11.50
C MET A 1 9.71 6.12 11.83
N ILE A 2 8.56 5.52 12.14
CA ILE A 2 7.32 6.25 12.34
C ILE A 2 7.47 7.36 13.37
N THR A 3 7.14 8.58 12.95
CA THR A 3 7.04 9.75 13.82
C THR A 3 5.92 9.55 14.85
N GLY A 4 6.07 10.15 16.04
CA GLY A 4 5.03 10.07 17.08
C GLY A 4 3.66 10.57 16.60
N GLU A 5 3.65 11.54 15.69
CA GLU A 5 2.43 12.08 15.09
C GLU A 5 1.70 11.06 14.21
N LEU A 6 2.42 10.35 13.34
CA LEU A 6 1.82 9.34 12.46
C LEU A 6 1.27 8.16 13.27
N LYS A 7 1.98 7.71 14.31
CA LYS A 7 1.48 6.73 15.30
C LYS A 7 0.14 7.17 15.90
N SER A 8 0.05 8.41 16.37
CA SER A 8 -1.17 8.94 16.98
C SER A 8 -2.35 8.99 16.00
N LYS A 9 -2.12 9.33 14.73
CA LYS A 9 -3.15 9.29 13.68
C LYS A 9 -3.66 7.87 13.43
N ILE A 10 -2.75 6.89 13.39
CA ILE A 10 -3.12 5.48 13.18
C ILE A 10 -3.87 4.92 14.38
N ASP A 11 -3.44 5.24 15.60
CA ASP A 11 -4.14 4.85 16.83
C ASP A 11 -5.56 5.42 16.84
N LYS A 12 -5.74 6.67 16.40
CA LYS A 12 -7.07 7.29 16.29
C LYS A 12 -7.97 6.57 15.28
N LEU A 13 -7.43 6.19 14.12
CA LEU A 13 -8.14 5.36 13.14
C LEU A 13 -8.58 4.04 13.77
N TRP A 14 -7.65 3.34 14.41
CA TRP A 14 -7.91 2.06 15.07
C TRP A 14 -9.03 2.17 16.11
N THR A 15 -8.95 3.15 17.02
CA THR A 15 -9.98 3.39 18.04
C THR A 15 -11.33 3.75 17.42
N THR A 16 -11.35 4.45 16.29
CA THR A 16 -12.58 4.80 15.57
C THR A 16 -13.31 3.55 15.09
N PHE A 17 -12.59 2.59 14.48
CA PHE A 17 -13.19 1.30 14.09
C PHE A 17 -13.67 0.49 15.29
N TRP A 18 -12.85 0.40 16.33
CA TRP A 18 -13.17 -0.38 17.54
C TRP A 18 -14.44 0.13 18.22
N ASN A 19 -14.59 1.45 18.37
CA ASN A 19 -15.75 2.08 18.99
C ASN A 19 -17.03 1.92 18.17
N ASN A 20 -16.91 1.63 16.88
CA ASN A 20 -18.04 1.41 15.97
C ASN A 20 -18.29 -0.08 15.66
N GLY A 21 -17.78 -0.99 16.51
CA GLY A 21 -18.13 -2.41 16.47
C GLY A 21 -17.26 -3.27 15.54
N ILE A 22 -16.30 -2.68 14.82
CA ILE A 22 -15.29 -3.43 14.06
C ILE A 22 -14.08 -3.61 14.96
N SER A 23 -14.12 -4.65 15.80
CA SER A 23 -13.09 -4.93 16.81
C SER A 23 -12.06 -5.97 16.36
N ASN A 24 -12.34 -6.77 15.33
CA ASN A 24 -11.35 -7.72 14.82
C ASN A 24 -10.17 -6.95 14.19
N PRO A 25 -8.96 -7.06 14.76
CA PRO A 25 -7.77 -6.35 14.26
C PRO A 25 -7.50 -6.57 12.77
N LEU A 26 -7.69 -7.81 12.27
CA LEU A 26 -7.45 -8.13 10.87
C LEU A 26 -8.46 -7.40 9.97
N SER A 27 -9.73 -7.41 10.36
CA SER A 27 -10.79 -6.70 9.65
C SER A 27 -10.54 -5.20 9.60
N VAL A 28 -10.07 -4.58 10.69
CA VAL A 28 -9.72 -3.14 10.71
C VAL A 28 -8.64 -2.84 9.66
N ILE A 29 -7.60 -3.67 9.61
CA ILE A 29 -6.49 -3.49 8.65
C ILE A 29 -6.98 -3.65 7.22
N GLU A 30 -7.82 -4.65 6.94
CA GLU A 30 -8.43 -4.84 5.63
C GLU A 30 -9.24 -3.62 5.19
N GLN A 31 -10.13 -3.11 6.05
CA GLN A 31 -10.96 -1.95 5.71
C GLN A 31 -10.13 -0.69 5.44
N ILE A 32 -9.10 -0.44 6.26
CA ILE A 32 -8.16 0.67 6.03
C ILE A 32 -7.43 0.46 4.70
N SER A 33 -6.95 -0.75 4.43
CA SER A 33 -6.23 -1.08 3.20
C SER A 33 -7.09 -0.84 1.95
N TYR A 34 -8.37 -1.21 1.97
CA TYR A 34 -9.28 -0.96 0.85
C TYR A 34 -9.43 0.54 0.57
N LEU A 35 -9.65 1.34 1.61
CA LEU A 35 -9.81 2.79 1.47
C LEU A 35 -8.52 3.47 1.00
N LEU A 36 -7.36 3.06 1.54
CA LEU A 36 -6.06 3.56 1.08
C LEU A 36 -5.79 3.21 -0.38
N PHE A 37 -6.20 2.03 -0.82
CA PHE A 37 -6.06 1.61 -2.21
C PHE A 37 -6.93 2.46 -3.14
N ILE A 38 -8.21 2.70 -2.77
CA ILE A 38 -9.11 3.59 -3.51
C ILE A 38 -8.49 4.99 -3.63
N LYS A 39 -7.98 5.55 -2.52
CA LYS A 39 -7.29 6.83 -2.51
C LYS A 39 -6.07 6.83 -3.44
N ARG A 40 -5.24 5.79 -3.35
CA ARG A 40 -3.98 5.68 -4.10
C ARG A 40 -4.22 5.64 -5.61
N LEU A 41 -5.22 4.89 -6.05
CA LEU A 41 -5.58 4.81 -7.46
C LEU A 41 -5.95 6.19 -8.01
N ASP A 42 -6.74 6.94 -7.27
CA ASP A 42 -7.12 8.29 -7.66
C ASP A 42 -5.94 9.28 -7.60
N ASP A 43 -5.08 9.21 -6.58
CA ASP A 43 -3.87 10.02 -6.50
C ASP A 43 -2.94 9.80 -7.73
N LEU A 44 -2.83 8.56 -8.19
CA LEU A 44 -2.06 8.20 -9.40
C LEU A 44 -2.71 8.76 -10.66
N GLU A 45 -4.04 8.67 -10.79
CA GLU A 45 -4.77 9.25 -11.91
C GLU A 45 -4.62 10.78 -11.94
N LEU A 46 -4.80 11.45 -10.79
CA LEU A 46 -4.58 12.89 -10.65
C LEU A 46 -3.16 13.31 -11.02
N ALA A 47 -2.16 12.46 -10.75
CA ALA A 47 -0.78 12.72 -11.15
C ALA A 47 -0.59 12.60 -12.67
N LYS A 48 -1.23 11.62 -13.32
CA LYS A 48 -1.26 11.50 -14.79
C LYS A 48 -1.96 12.68 -15.45
N GLU A 49 -3.14 13.06 -14.93
CA GLU A 49 -3.92 14.22 -15.41
C GLU A 49 -3.11 15.52 -15.32
N ARG A 50 -2.49 15.79 -14.16
CA ARG A 50 -1.60 16.95 -13.97
C ARG A 50 -0.42 16.94 -14.93
N ARG A 51 0.15 15.77 -15.21
CA ARG A 51 1.26 15.64 -16.18
C ARG A 51 0.79 15.94 -17.60
N ALA A 52 -0.30 15.32 -18.04
CA ALA A 52 -0.88 15.53 -19.37
C ALA A 52 -1.24 17.01 -19.60
N GLN A 53 -1.88 17.65 -18.61
CA GLN A 53 -2.20 19.08 -18.66
C GLN A 53 -0.95 19.97 -18.80
N ARG A 54 0.15 19.65 -18.10
CA ARG A 54 1.41 20.40 -18.20
C ARG A 54 2.09 20.24 -19.56
N LEU A 55 1.96 19.08 -20.19
CA LEU A 55 2.57 18.78 -21.49
C LEU A 55 1.67 19.17 -22.67
N GLY A 56 0.41 19.52 -22.42
CA GLY A 56 -0.58 19.79 -23.47
C GLY A 56 -0.99 18.52 -24.23
N GLU A 57 -0.83 17.35 -23.61
CA GLU A 57 -1.13 16.05 -24.18
C GLU A 57 -2.48 15.52 -23.69
N ASN A 58 -3.06 14.57 -24.43
CA ASN A 58 -4.24 13.84 -23.98
C ASN A 58 -3.85 12.79 -22.93
N LEU A 59 -4.75 12.51 -21.99
CA LEU A 59 -4.55 11.46 -21.00
C LEU A 59 -4.61 10.09 -21.68
N GLU A 60 -3.47 9.40 -21.74
CA GLU A 60 -3.41 8.03 -22.25
C GLU A 60 -3.76 7.02 -21.15
N ASN A 61 -4.57 6.01 -21.50
CA ASN A 61 -4.97 4.90 -20.63
C ASN A 61 -5.52 5.36 -19.25
N PRO A 62 -6.65 6.07 -19.24
CA PRO A 62 -7.27 6.50 -17.99
C PRO A 62 -7.67 5.29 -17.15
N THR A 63 -7.44 5.38 -15.84
CA THR A 63 -7.84 4.34 -14.88
C THR A 63 -9.35 4.32 -14.71
N PHE A 64 -9.99 5.49 -14.74
CA PHE A 64 -11.43 5.65 -14.58
C PHE A 64 -12.05 6.11 -15.90
N THR A 65 -13.11 5.43 -16.34
CA THR A 65 -13.89 5.89 -17.50
C THR A 65 -14.65 7.19 -17.19
N PRO A 66 -15.16 7.91 -18.21
CA PRO A 66 -15.99 9.10 -17.98
C PRO A 66 -17.22 8.84 -17.09
N SER A 67 -17.80 7.65 -17.15
CA SER A 67 -18.94 7.25 -16.31
C SER A 67 -18.56 6.81 -14.89
N GLN A 68 -17.27 6.63 -14.60
CA GLN A 68 -16.77 6.20 -13.28
C GLN A 68 -16.15 7.36 -12.49
N GLN A 69 -16.30 8.60 -12.94
CA GLN A 69 -15.66 9.72 -12.27
C GLN A 69 -16.15 9.92 -10.83
N HIS A 70 -17.41 9.59 -10.53
CA HIS A 70 -17.99 9.76 -9.20
C HIS A 70 -17.41 8.82 -8.14
N ILE A 71 -16.86 7.67 -8.51
CA ILE A 71 -16.27 6.70 -7.57
C ILE A 71 -14.83 7.06 -7.17
N ARG A 72 -14.28 8.15 -7.72
CA ARG A 72 -12.93 8.63 -7.39
C ARG A 72 -12.89 9.25 -6.00
N TRP A 73 -11.81 8.98 -5.26
CA TRP A 73 -11.61 9.51 -3.91
C TRP A 73 -11.75 11.03 -3.84
N SER A 74 -11.14 11.77 -4.78
CA SER A 74 -11.22 13.22 -4.88
C SER A 74 -12.61 13.76 -5.15
N ARG A 75 -13.56 12.91 -5.56
CA ARG A 75 -14.96 13.27 -5.81
C ARG A 75 -15.82 12.94 -4.60
N PHE A 76 -15.90 11.67 -4.21
CA PHE A 76 -16.83 11.27 -3.14
C PHE A 76 -16.46 11.82 -1.76
N LYS A 77 -15.18 12.13 -1.50
CA LYS A 77 -14.76 12.69 -0.20
C LYS A 77 -15.37 14.07 0.12
N ASN A 78 -15.86 14.76 -0.91
CA ASN A 78 -16.46 16.09 -0.78
C ASN A 78 -18.00 16.02 -0.82
N ILE A 79 -18.60 14.83 -0.71
CA ILE A 79 -20.05 14.67 -0.62
C ILE A 79 -20.47 14.90 0.82
N ASP A 80 -21.31 15.91 1.05
CA ASP A 80 -21.81 16.24 2.40
C ASP A 80 -22.80 15.18 2.93
N ASP A 81 -23.52 14.50 2.04
CA ASP A 81 -24.42 13.41 2.41
C ASP A 81 -23.66 12.09 2.62
N ALA A 82 -23.45 11.75 3.90
CA ALA A 82 -22.70 10.55 4.28
C ALA A 82 -23.33 9.25 3.77
N GLU A 83 -24.66 9.19 3.62
CA GLU A 83 -25.36 8.01 3.11
C GLU A 83 -25.04 7.78 1.63
N THR A 84 -25.14 8.83 0.81
CA THR A 84 -24.72 8.79 -0.60
C THR A 84 -23.25 8.40 -0.73
N MET A 85 -22.36 8.98 0.10
CA MET A 85 -20.94 8.61 0.10
C MET A 85 -20.74 7.12 0.44
N LEU A 86 -21.46 6.59 1.43
CA LEU A 86 -21.40 5.17 1.76
C LEU A 86 -21.86 4.28 0.61
N GLN A 87 -22.95 4.64 -0.05
CA GLN A 87 -23.44 3.90 -1.22
C GLN A 87 -22.39 3.88 -2.34
N ILE A 88 -21.83 5.04 -2.70
CA ILE A 88 -20.78 5.12 -3.73
C ILE A 88 -19.57 4.25 -3.34
N VAL A 89 -19.10 4.35 -2.10
CA VAL A 89 -17.89 3.61 -1.68
C VAL A 89 -18.16 2.10 -1.61
N ARG A 90 -19.27 1.68 -0.99
CA ARG A 90 -19.60 0.27 -0.77
C ARG A 90 -20.05 -0.43 -2.04
N ASP A 91 -20.91 0.21 -2.83
CA ASP A 91 -21.63 -0.42 -3.92
C ASP A 91 -20.95 -0.20 -5.28
N GLU A 92 -20.02 0.76 -5.40
CA GLU A 92 -19.36 1.07 -6.67
C GLU A 92 -17.83 1.11 -6.58
N ALA A 93 -17.25 1.92 -5.69
CA ALA A 93 -15.80 2.07 -5.60
C ALA A 93 -15.10 0.79 -5.11
N PHE A 94 -15.65 0.13 -4.10
CA PHE A 94 -15.12 -1.13 -3.58
C PHE A 94 -15.22 -2.28 -4.59
N PRO A 95 -16.37 -2.53 -5.26
CA PRO A 95 -16.44 -3.50 -6.36
C PRO A 95 -15.47 -3.19 -7.49
N PHE A 96 -15.31 -1.91 -7.88
CA PHE A 96 -14.37 -1.52 -8.91
C PHE A 96 -12.91 -1.94 -8.60
N ILE A 97 -12.44 -1.70 -7.36
CA ILE A 97 -11.07 -2.12 -6.98
C ILE A 97 -10.95 -3.64 -6.86
N LYS A 98 -12.02 -4.31 -6.41
CA LYS A 98 -12.09 -5.77 -6.30
C LYS A 98 -11.98 -6.43 -7.67
N ASP A 99 -12.66 -5.89 -8.68
CA ASP A 99 -12.62 -6.38 -10.05
C ASP A 99 -11.29 -6.07 -10.73
N MET A 100 -10.71 -4.89 -10.52
CA MET A 100 -9.36 -4.58 -11.01
C MET A 100 -8.31 -5.57 -10.52
N GLY A 101 -8.45 -6.06 -9.28
CA GLY A 101 -7.61 -7.14 -8.76
C GLY A 101 -7.66 -8.38 -9.64
N GLN A 102 -8.82 -8.77 -10.14
CA GLN A 102 -9.00 -9.97 -10.98
C GLN A 102 -8.36 -9.85 -12.36
N PHE A 103 -8.25 -8.64 -12.92
CA PHE A 103 -7.60 -8.40 -14.22
C PHE A 103 -6.08 -8.46 -14.16
N SER A 104 -5.48 -8.32 -12.97
CA SER A 104 -4.04 -8.54 -12.76
C SER A 104 -3.74 -10.05 -12.68
N LYS A 105 -3.86 -10.76 -13.81
CA LYS A 105 -3.62 -12.21 -13.91
C LYS A 105 -2.29 -12.60 -13.23
N GLY A 106 -2.39 -13.28 -12.09
CA GLY A 106 -1.25 -13.84 -11.36
C GLY A 106 -0.73 -13.00 -10.18
N SER A 107 -1.33 -11.84 -9.88
CA SER A 107 -0.94 -11.07 -8.68
C SER A 107 -1.55 -11.70 -7.42
N THR A 108 -0.82 -11.65 -6.30
CA THR A 108 -1.30 -12.10 -4.99
C THR A 108 -2.49 -11.26 -4.51
N TYR A 109 -2.50 -9.98 -4.89
CA TYR A 109 -3.60 -9.03 -4.67
C TYR A 109 -4.93 -9.54 -5.21
N ALA A 110 -4.95 -10.12 -6.42
CA ALA A 110 -6.14 -10.73 -7.02
C ALA A 110 -6.75 -11.85 -6.15
N LYS A 111 -5.91 -12.63 -5.47
CA LYS A 111 -6.35 -13.72 -4.59
C LYS A 111 -6.94 -13.19 -3.29
N HIS A 112 -6.35 -12.15 -2.70
CA HIS A 112 -6.87 -11.53 -1.48
C HIS A 112 -8.19 -10.79 -1.71
N MET A 113 -8.33 -10.12 -2.85
CA MET A 113 -9.53 -9.33 -3.14
C MET A 113 -10.74 -10.19 -3.54
N LYS A 114 -10.55 -11.41 -4.02
CA LYS A 114 -11.65 -12.28 -4.50
C LYS A 114 -12.77 -12.44 -3.46
N ASP A 115 -12.39 -12.72 -2.22
CA ASP A 115 -13.33 -12.95 -1.12
C ASP A 115 -13.44 -11.74 -0.17
N ALA A 116 -12.88 -10.59 -0.58
CA ALA A 116 -12.92 -9.36 0.20
C ALA A 116 -14.36 -8.87 0.38
N VAL A 117 -14.66 -8.40 1.59
CA VAL A 117 -15.95 -7.83 2.00
C VAL A 117 -15.72 -6.46 2.62
N PHE A 118 -16.54 -5.48 2.22
CA PHE A 118 -16.58 -4.17 2.84
C PHE A 118 -17.51 -4.21 4.06
N LEU A 119 -16.97 -3.92 5.25
CA LEU A 119 -17.65 -4.11 6.54
C LEU A 119 -18.20 -2.81 7.14
N ILE A 120 -17.76 -1.65 6.64
CA ILE A 120 -18.23 -0.36 7.14
C ILE A 120 -19.69 -0.16 6.70
N ALA A 121 -20.62 -0.28 7.65
CA ALA A 121 -22.05 -0.11 7.40
C ALA A 121 -22.60 1.24 7.89
N SER A 122 -21.84 1.99 8.71
CA SER A 122 -22.25 3.28 9.25
C SER A 122 -21.72 4.43 8.37
N PRO A 123 -22.61 5.29 7.84
CA PRO A 123 -22.20 6.50 7.10
C PRO A 123 -21.28 7.41 7.91
N ALA A 124 -21.60 7.62 9.19
CA ALA A 124 -20.82 8.46 10.09
C ALA A 124 -19.42 7.88 10.36
N LEU A 125 -19.31 6.55 10.48
CA LEU A 125 -18.02 5.87 10.58
C LEU A 125 -17.19 6.13 9.32
N LEU A 126 -17.77 5.90 8.14
CA LEU A 126 -17.05 6.07 6.87
C LEU A 126 -16.52 7.49 6.72
N GLY A 127 -17.37 8.51 6.96
CA GLY A 127 -16.95 9.91 6.87
C GLY A 127 -15.80 10.24 7.82
N THR A 128 -15.91 9.80 9.08
CA THR A 128 -14.83 9.98 10.07
C THR A 128 -13.53 9.31 9.64
N VAL A 129 -13.60 8.10 9.06
CA VAL A 129 -12.42 7.36 8.60
C VAL A 129 -11.78 8.03 7.38
N ILE A 130 -12.58 8.48 6.41
CA ILE A 130 -12.08 9.22 5.23
C ILE A 130 -11.35 10.49 5.66
N GLU A 131 -11.93 11.28 6.56
CA GLU A 131 -11.28 12.49 7.10
C GLU A 131 -9.96 12.20 7.82
N GLN A 132 -9.89 11.07 8.53
CA GLN A 132 -8.67 10.67 9.23
C GLN A 132 -7.59 10.19 8.26
N ILE A 133 -7.96 9.44 7.22
CA ILE A 133 -7.05 9.00 6.15
C ILE A 133 -6.47 10.21 5.40
N GLU A 134 -7.28 11.24 5.11
CA GLU A 134 -6.80 12.47 4.44
C GLU A 134 -5.70 13.19 5.22
N LYS A 135 -5.65 13.03 6.55
CA LYS A 135 -4.65 13.66 7.41
C LYS A 135 -3.34 12.86 7.49
N ILE A 136 -3.28 11.67 6.89
CA ILE A 136 -2.07 10.86 6.85
C ILE A 136 -1.26 11.25 5.61
N PRO A 137 0.00 11.67 5.77
CA PRO A 137 0.85 11.99 4.62
C PRO A 137 1.18 10.71 3.83
N MET A 138 0.67 10.61 2.60
CA MET A 138 0.79 9.41 1.73
C MET A 138 1.73 9.62 0.53
N GLU A 139 2.52 10.69 0.55
CA GLU A 139 3.39 11.10 -0.56
C GLU A 139 4.69 10.30 -0.59
N ASP A 140 5.21 9.95 0.59
CA ASP A 140 6.43 9.17 0.76
C ASP A 140 6.15 7.65 0.77
N ARG A 141 6.99 6.87 0.09
CA ARG A 141 6.90 5.40 0.07
C ARG A 141 7.21 4.83 1.46
N ASP A 142 8.19 5.40 2.16
CA ASP A 142 8.60 4.94 3.48
C ASP A 142 7.46 5.04 4.48
N THR A 143 6.68 6.13 4.40
CA THR A 143 5.53 6.38 5.29
C THR A 143 4.43 5.33 5.16
N LYS A 144 4.27 4.72 3.97
CA LYS A 144 3.28 3.66 3.72
C LYS A 144 3.71 2.34 4.34
N GLY A 145 4.96 1.94 4.09
CA GLY A 145 5.54 0.75 4.72
C GLY A 145 5.48 0.84 6.24
N ASP A 146 5.88 1.99 6.78
CA ASP A 146 5.80 2.34 8.18
C ASP A 146 4.35 2.23 8.72
N LEU A 147 3.35 2.80 8.02
CA LEU A 147 1.93 2.70 8.38
C LEU A 147 1.45 1.24 8.48
N TYR A 148 1.69 0.45 7.42
CA TYR A 148 1.30 -0.96 7.38
C TYR A 148 1.99 -1.76 8.47
N GLU A 149 3.29 -1.55 8.67
CA GLU A 149 4.04 -2.20 9.75
C GLU A 149 3.48 -1.91 11.12
N TYR A 150 3.10 -0.67 11.37
CA TYR A 150 2.52 -0.31 12.66
C TYR A 150 1.15 -0.93 12.87
N MET A 151 0.30 -0.93 11.84
CA MET A 151 -0.98 -1.63 11.88
C MET A 151 -0.78 -3.13 12.14
N LEU A 152 0.19 -3.77 11.48
CA LEU A 152 0.55 -5.17 11.73
C LEU A 152 1.14 -5.39 13.12
N SER A 153 1.88 -4.42 13.67
CA SER A 153 2.37 -4.50 15.06
C SER A 153 1.21 -4.53 16.06
N LYS A 154 0.08 -3.86 15.76
CA LYS A 154 -1.14 -3.95 16.60
C LYS A 154 -1.75 -5.35 16.57
N LEU A 155 -1.65 -6.09 15.45
CA LEU A 155 -2.01 -7.53 15.42
C LEU A 155 -1.13 -8.34 16.38
N SER A 156 0.19 -8.11 16.36
CA SER A 156 1.13 -8.86 17.21
C SER A 156 0.92 -8.61 18.70
N THR A 157 0.43 -7.42 19.07
CA THR A 157 0.14 -7.08 20.48
C THR A 157 -1.20 -7.65 20.95
N ALA A 158 -2.12 -7.97 20.03
CA ALA A 158 -3.46 -8.48 20.32
C ALA A 158 -3.54 -10.02 20.47
N GLY A 159 -2.49 -10.76 20.12
CA GLY A 159 -2.42 -12.21 20.38
C GLY A 159 -1.50 -12.97 19.42
N THR A 160 -0.56 -13.74 19.99
CA THR A 160 0.14 -14.91 19.42
C THR A 160 0.80 -14.86 18.03
N ASN A 161 0.92 -13.71 17.35
CA ASN A 161 1.55 -13.62 16.01
C ASN A 161 2.85 -12.80 15.95
N GLY A 162 3.47 -12.48 17.09
CA GLY A 162 4.78 -11.81 17.16
C GLY A 162 5.98 -12.63 16.61
N GLN A 163 5.72 -13.72 15.89
CA GLN A 163 6.71 -14.75 15.55
C GLN A 163 7.37 -14.54 14.17
N PHE A 164 6.96 -13.54 13.38
CA PHE A 164 7.30 -13.45 11.94
C PHE A 164 7.87 -12.10 11.49
N ARG A 165 8.50 -11.32 12.38
CA ARG A 165 9.00 -9.97 12.03
C ARG A 165 10.40 -9.68 12.56
N THR A 166 11.29 -9.31 11.66
CA THR A 166 12.62 -8.78 11.99
C THR A 166 12.56 -7.26 12.13
N PRO A 167 13.08 -6.66 13.22
CA PRO A 167 13.12 -5.21 13.38
C PRO A 167 13.87 -4.50 12.24
N ARG A 168 13.36 -3.34 11.79
CA ARG A 168 13.89 -2.62 10.62
C ARG A 168 15.36 -2.25 10.70
N HIS A 169 15.86 -1.89 11.88
CA HIS A 169 17.28 -1.57 12.07
C HIS A 169 18.17 -2.80 11.88
N ILE A 170 17.70 -3.99 12.25
CA ILE A 170 18.42 -5.25 12.00
C ILE A 170 18.40 -5.57 10.51
N ILE A 171 17.25 -5.47 9.85
CA ILE A 171 17.14 -5.68 8.40
C ILE A 171 18.12 -4.76 7.66
N LYS A 172 18.08 -3.45 7.95
CA LYS A 172 18.94 -2.46 7.32
C LYS A 172 20.42 -2.77 7.52
N MET A 173 20.83 -3.05 8.76
CA MET A 173 22.20 -3.44 9.08
C MET A 173 22.63 -4.70 8.30
N MET A 174 21.77 -5.72 8.24
CA MET A 174 22.09 -6.96 7.51
C MET A 174 22.22 -6.72 6.00
N VAL A 175 21.35 -5.90 5.40
CA VAL A 175 21.46 -5.53 3.97
C VAL A 175 22.72 -4.70 3.71
N GLU A 176 23.05 -3.75 4.59
CA GLU A 176 24.27 -2.95 4.48
C GLU A 176 25.54 -3.80 4.58
N LEU A 177 25.54 -4.83 5.45
CA LEU A 177 26.64 -5.79 5.57
C LEU A 177 26.73 -6.73 4.36
N LEU A 178 25.58 -7.13 3.81
CA LEU A 178 25.52 -7.97 2.60
C LEU A 178 26.01 -7.21 1.37
N ALA A 179 25.74 -5.90 1.30
CA ALA A 179 26.10 -4.99 0.22
C ALA A 179 25.73 -5.51 -1.18
N PRO A 180 24.45 -5.83 -1.44
CA PRO A 180 24.04 -6.48 -2.69
C PRO A 180 24.26 -5.60 -3.92
N GLY A 181 24.74 -6.21 -5.01
CA GLY A 181 25.01 -5.54 -6.28
C GLY A 181 23.81 -5.46 -7.23
N PRO A 182 23.83 -4.59 -8.25
CA PRO A 182 22.70 -4.33 -9.16
C PRO A 182 22.35 -5.48 -10.13
N ARG A 183 23.17 -6.54 -10.17
CA ARG A 183 22.98 -7.73 -11.02
C ARG A 183 22.81 -9.03 -10.25
N GLU A 184 22.75 -8.93 -8.93
CA GLU A 184 22.59 -10.10 -8.08
C GLU A 184 21.13 -10.49 -7.94
N VAL A 185 20.89 -11.77 -7.68
CA VAL A 185 19.55 -12.32 -7.42
C VAL A 185 19.42 -12.53 -5.91
N ILE A 186 18.37 -11.97 -5.34
CA ILE A 186 18.09 -11.98 -3.90
C ILE A 186 16.86 -12.85 -3.66
N CYS A 187 17.02 -13.83 -2.77
CA CYS A 187 15.95 -14.73 -2.35
C CYS A 187 15.73 -14.64 -0.84
N ASP A 188 14.49 -14.41 -0.44
CA ASP A 188 14.05 -14.52 0.95
C ASP A 188 13.03 -15.68 1.06
N PRO A 189 13.43 -16.85 1.60
CA PRO A 189 12.60 -18.04 1.64
C PRO A 189 11.53 -18.02 2.76
N ALA A 190 11.54 -17.01 3.63
CA ALA A 190 10.57 -16.82 4.71
C ALA A 190 10.26 -15.32 4.85
N CYS A 191 9.81 -14.72 3.75
CA CYS A 191 9.89 -13.27 3.57
C CYS A 191 8.93 -12.47 4.44
N GLY A 192 7.87 -13.08 4.97
CA GLY A 192 6.81 -12.39 5.69
C GLY A 192 6.27 -11.22 4.88
N THR A 193 6.33 -10.02 5.46
CA THR A 193 6.01 -8.74 4.79
C THR A 193 7.04 -8.28 3.74
N GLY A 194 8.04 -9.09 3.40
CA GLY A 194 9.10 -8.76 2.44
C GLY A 194 10.12 -7.74 2.96
N GLY A 195 10.30 -7.64 4.28
CA GLY A 195 11.12 -6.58 4.88
C GLY A 195 12.55 -6.51 4.35
N PHE A 196 13.21 -7.66 4.16
CA PHE A 196 14.55 -7.75 3.57
C PHE A 196 14.58 -7.39 2.09
N LEU A 197 13.60 -7.86 1.31
CA LEU A 197 13.53 -7.60 -0.13
C LEU A 197 13.33 -6.09 -0.40
N VAL A 198 12.46 -5.43 0.37
CA VAL A 198 12.24 -3.98 0.27
C VAL A 198 13.50 -3.21 0.64
N ALA A 199 14.14 -3.55 1.75
CA ALA A 199 15.38 -2.88 2.18
C ALA A 199 16.54 -3.09 1.19
N ALA A 200 16.64 -4.28 0.59
CA ALA A 200 17.62 -4.55 -0.46
C ALA A 200 17.32 -3.74 -1.74
N ALA A 201 16.05 -3.61 -2.11
CA ALA A 201 15.63 -2.79 -3.24
C ALA A 201 15.97 -1.31 -3.03
N GLU A 202 15.75 -0.77 -1.83
CA GLU A 202 16.16 0.59 -1.45
C GLU A 202 17.68 0.77 -1.50
N TYR A 203 18.43 -0.18 -0.95
CA TYR A 203 19.90 -0.16 -0.97
C TYR A 203 20.44 -0.11 -2.39
N VAL A 204 19.99 -1.02 -3.27
CA VAL A 204 20.45 -1.08 -4.67
C VAL A 204 20.07 0.18 -5.45
N ARG A 205 18.92 0.80 -5.16
CA ARG A 205 18.53 2.07 -5.79
C ARG A 205 19.50 3.19 -5.44
N GLU A 206 20.06 3.21 -4.24
CA GLU A 206 20.99 4.25 -3.76
C GLU A 206 22.45 4.03 -4.17
N LEU A 207 22.80 2.88 -4.75
CA LEU A 207 24.16 2.60 -5.21
C LEU A 207 24.60 3.54 -6.35
N LYS A 208 25.85 3.99 -6.24
CA LYS A 208 26.50 4.87 -7.21
C LYS A 208 27.83 4.30 -7.68
N ASP A 209 28.19 4.60 -8.92
CA ASP A 209 29.52 4.35 -9.47
C ASP A 209 30.55 5.34 -8.89
N SER A 210 31.81 5.19 -9.30
CA SER A 210 32.91 6.07 -8.89
C SER A 210 32.75 7.53 -9.34
N GLU A 211 31.89 7.80 -10.32
CA GLU A 211 31.61 9.14 -10.86
C GLU A 211 30.32 9.75 -10.27
N GLY A 212 29.63 9.02 -9.38
CA GLY A 212 28.40 9.44 -8.74
C GLY A 212 27.12 9.14 -9.53
N GLY A 213 27.23 8.46 -10.67
CA GLY A 213 26.10 7.96 -11.46
C GLY A 213 25.40 6.81 -10.74
N ARG A 214 24.06 6.74 -10.84
CA ARG A 214 23.29 5.65 -10.22
C ARG A 214 23.56 4.35 -11.00
N LEU A 215 24.09 3.32 -10.32
CA LEU A 215 24.40 2.02 -10.95
C LEU A 215 23.17 1.37 -11.59
N LEU A 216 21.97 1.67 -11.08
CA LEU A 216 20.73 1.15 -11.63
C LEU A 216 20.42 1.64 -13.06
N HIS A 217 20.99 2.79 -13.48
CA HIS A 217 20.79 3.34 -14.82
C HIS A 217 21.71 2.74 -15.89
N GLU A 218 22.68 1.91 -15.49
CA GLU A 218 23.49 1.19 -16.46
C GLU A 218 22.64 0.17 -17.25
N ARG A 219 23.09 -0.12 -18.46
CA ARG A 219 22.36 -0.98 -19.40
C ARG A 219 22.07 -2.35 -18.78
N GLY A 220 20.79 -2.71 -18.76
CA GLY A 220 20.28 -4.00 -18.28
C GLY A 220 19.99 -4.07 -16.78
N ASN A 221 20.56 -3.18 -15.96
CA ASN A 221 20.39 -3.24 -14.50
C ASN A 221 18.95 -2.93 -14.09
N LEU A 222 18.32 -1.92 -14.70
CA LEU A 222 16.92 -1.59 -14.42
C LEU A 222 15.94 -2.72 -14.82
N GLU A 223 16.21 -3.40 -15.94
CA GLU A 223 15.39 -4.52 -16.39
C GLU A 223 15.51 -5.71 -15.45
N HIS A 224 16.74 -6.05 -15.04
CA HIS A 224 17.00 -7.10 -14.07
C HIS A 224 16.38 -6.78 -12.71
N PHE A 225 16.55 -5.56 -12.21
CA PHE A 225 15.97 -5.10 -10.94
C PHE A 225 14.45 -5.26 -10.91
N ASN A 226 13.75 -4.87 -11.99
CA ASN A 226 12.29 -4.90 -12.04
C ASN A 226 11.72 -6.31 -12.21
N ASN A 227 12.45 -7.22 -12.87
CA ASN A 227 11.87 -8.48 -13.34
C ASN A 227 12.51 -9.76 -12.78
N GLN A 228 13.74 -9.69 -12.26
CA GLN A 228 14.55 -10.87 -11.96
C GLN A 228 15.25 -10.83 -10.60
N MET A 229 15.48 -9.66 -10.02
CA MET A 229 16.33 -9.53 -8.85
C MET A 229 15.69 -10.09 -7.57
N PHE A 230 14.37 -9.98 -7.37
CA PHE A 230 13.75 -10.25 -6.06
C PHE A 230 12.82 -11.47 -6.10
N HIS A 231 13.10 -12.44 -5.22
CA HIS A 231 12.28 -13.61 -5.00
C HIS A 231 11.92 -13.74 -3.51
N GLY A 232 10.62 -13.79 -3.22
CA GLY A 232 10.10 -13.96 -1.87
C GLY A 232 9.17 -15.16 -1.79
N PHE A 233 9.36 -15.99 -0.77
CA PHE A 233 8.49 -17.11 -0.44
C PHE A 233 8.03 -16.97 1.01
N ASP A 234 6.75 -17.24 1.26
CA ASP A 234 6.21 -17.37 2.61
C ASP A 234 5.03 -18.35 2.57
N PHE A 235 4.78 -19.04 3.68
CA PHE A 235 3.69 -20.02 3.79
C PHE A 235 2.38 -19.35 4.24
N ASP A 236 2.43 -18.18 4.87
CA ASP A 236 1.26 -17.41 5.29
C ASP A 236 0.82 -16.45 4.16
N ALA A 237 -0.32 -16.79 3.56
CA ALA A 237 -0.89 -16.02 2.47
C ALA A 237 -1.13 -14.55 2.84
N THR A 238 -1.50 -14.25 4.09
CA THR A 238 -1.80 -12.86 4.53
C THR A 238 -0.58 -11.95 4.51
N MET A 239 0.63 -12.53 4.60
CA MET A 239 1.89 -11.79 4.67
C MET A 239 2.38 -11.36 3.28
N LEU A 240 2.13 -12.19 2.27
CA LEU A 240 2.58 -11.97 0.89
C LEU A 240 1.84 -10.84 0.16
N GLY A 241 0.68 -10.40 0.66
CA GLY A 241 -0.06 -9.27 0.11
C GLY A 241 0.64 -7.92 0.32
N THR A 242 1.48 -7.80 1.34
CA THR A 242 2.09 -6.52 1.77
C THR A 242 3.46 -6.22 1.14
N SER A 243 4.11 -7.21 0.51
CA SER A 243 5.49 -7.09 0.01
C SER A 243 5.62 -6.74 -1.48
N ARG A 244 4.50 -6.67 -2.21
CA ARG A 244 4.46 -6.52 -3.68
C ARG A 244 3.88 -5.19 -4.18
N GLU A 245 3.62 -4.23 -3.28
CA GLU A 245 3.22 -2.85 -3.60
C GLU A 245 4.42 -1.88 -3.62
#